data_AF-A0A2H9MTX0-F1
#
_entry.id   AF-A0A2H9MTX0-F1
#
_cell.length_a   1.000
_cell.length_b   1.000
_cell.length_c   1.000
_cell.angle_alpha   90.00
_cell.angle_beta   90.00
_cell.angle_gamma   90.00
#
_symmetry.space_group_name_H-M   'P 1'
#
loop_
_entity.id
_entity.type
_entity.pdbx_description
1 polymer ?
#
loop_
_entity_poly.entity_id
_entity_poly.type
_entity_poly.pdbx_seq_one_letter_code
_entity_poly.pdbx_strand_id
1 'polypeptide(L)'
;TPIFGNKWILRWESDRTMKEKLMREAKLPVPKPVLEPKDIDKLVIVKRQGAAGGKGYFLATNQEDYNKKRNQLITQGVISENETLYIQEYATGVLAYLQFFYSPLKEELEFFGADQRHESDIEGMARIPSEQQIKTNKVPSFNVIGNSPIVLRESLLDEVYTMGENFVDAAKRIVSPGMNGPFCIEGVYDENAKFTSFEFSARIVAGTNIYMDGSPYYSLLFNEPMSMGKRIAREIKTANETNQLDKITT
;
A
#
# COMPACT_ATOMS: atom_id res chain seq x y z
N THR A 1 4.79 26.89 2.40
CA THR A 1 3.66 26.50 3.26
C THR A 1 4.03 25.23 3.98
N PRO A 2 3.90 25.16 5.32
CA PRO A 2 4.14 23.93 6.06
C PRO A 2 3.19 22.81 5.61
N ILE A 3 3.69 21.59 5.46
CA ILE A 3 2.91 20.39 5.14
C ILE A 3 3.02 19.44 6.33
N PHE A 4 1.88 18.96 6.86
CA PHE A 4 1.89 17.90 7.86
C PHE A 4 2.46 16.61 7.27
N GLY A 5 3.44 16.02 7.95
CA GLY A 5 4.19 14.86 7.44
C GLY A 5 5.55 15.22 6.85
N ASN A 6 6.18 14.26 6.19
CA ASN A 6 7.47 14.40 5.54
C ASN A 6 7.30 14.50 4.01
N LYS A 7 7.35 15.70 3.42
CA LYS A 7 7.17 15.88 1.98
C LYS A 7 8.22 15.14 1.13
N TRP A 8 9.40 14.84 1.68
CA TRP A 8 10.47 14.15 0.96
C TRP A 8 10.18 12.66 0.76
N ILE A 9 9.42 12.04 1.67
CA ILE A 9 9.04 10.62 1.56
C ILE A 9 8.05 10.37 0.41
N LEU A 10 7.32 11.39 -0.04
CA LEU A 10 6.39 11.27 -1.16
C LEU A 10 7.09 10.88 -2.47
N ARG A 11 8.36 11.28 -2.65
CA ARG A 11 9.18 10.83 -3.78
C ARG A 11 9.50 9.33 -3.69
N TRP A 12 9.71 8.82 -2.47
CA TRP A 12 9.96 7.40 -2.23
C TRP A 12 8.69 6.56 -2.42
N GLU A 13 7.52 7.12 -2.15
CA GLU A 13 6.24 6.46 -2.43
C GLU A 13 5.93 6.39 -3.94
N SER A 14 6.33 7.38 -4.72
CA SER A 14 5.98 7.47 -6.14
C SER A 14 6.94 6.72 -7.08
N ASP A 15 8.23 6.65 -6.74
CA ASP A 15 9.25 5.91 -7.50
C ASP A 15 9.34 4.46 -7.01
N ARG A 16 9.09 3.49 -7.90
CA ARG A 16 9.08 2.06 -7.54
C ARG A 16 10.43 1.53 -7.04
N THR A 17 11.54 2.04 -7.57
CA THR A 17 12.89 1.62 -7.18
C THR A 17 13.22 2.14 -5.79
N MET A 18 12.89 3.40 -5.52
CA MET A 18 13.05 4.00 -4.19
C MET A 18 12.12 3.35 -3.18
N LYS A 19 10.87 3.07 -3.56
CA LYS A 19 9.89 2.35 -2.73
C LYS A 19 10.45 1.01 -2.30
N GLU A 20 10.91 0.19 -3.25
CA GLU A 20 11.49 -1.12 -2.98
C GLU A 20 12.70 -1.00 -2.05
N LYS A 21 13.59 -0.02 -2.30
CA LYS A 21 14.75 0.23 -1.43
C LYS A 21 14.32 0.48 0.02
N LEU A 22 13.37 1.38 0.27
CA LEU A 22 12.90 1.64 1.63
C LEU A 22 12.26 0.41 2.27
N MET A 23 11.46 -0.36 1.52
CA MET A 23 10.85 -1.59 2.04
C MET A 23 11.90 -2.64 2.43
N ARG A 24 12.97 -2.78 1.65
CA ARG A 24 14.10 -3.67 1.97
C ARG A 24 14.90 -3.18 3.19
N GLU A 25 15.16 -1.89 3.28
CA GLU A 25 15.81 -1.27 4.46
C GLU A 25 14.97 -1.42 5.74
N ALA A 26 13.65 -1.44 5.58
CA ALA A 26 12.67 -1.74 6.62
C ALA A 26 12.48 -3.25 6.87
N LYS A 27 13.27 -4.11 6.22
CA LYS A 27 13.19 -5.57 6.34
C LYS A 27 11.79 -6.13 6.10
N LEU A 28 10.98 -5.45 5.30
CA LEU A 28 9.65 -5.94 4.95
C LEU A 28 9.80 -7.12 3.98
N PRO A 29 8.97 -8.17 4.11
CA PRO A 29 8.94 -9.25 3.12
C PRO A 29 8.40 -8.69 1.81
N VAL A 30 9.23 -8.64 0.77
CA VAL A 30 8.87 -8.11 -0.55
C VAL A 30 8.96 -9.18 -1.63
N PRO A 31 7.99 -9.26 -2.56
CA PRO A 31 8.12 -10.14 -3.71
C PRO A 31 9.27 -9.69 -4.61
N LYS A 32 9.92 -10.64 -5.29
CA LYS A 32 11.12 -10.34 -6.08
C LYS A 32 10.76 -9.49 -7.30
N PRO A 33 11.54 -8.44 -7.61
CA PRO A 33 11.44 -7.75 -8.88
C PRO A 33 11.93 -8.68 -10.01
N VAL A 34 11.34 -8.50 -11.20
CA VAL A 34 11.82 -9.09 -12.44
C VAL A 34 12.36 -7.95 -13.30
N LEU A 35 13.62 -8.05 -13.71
CA LEU A 35 14.33 -6.95 -14.36
C LEU A 35 13.84 -6.70 -15.79
N GLU A 36 13.63 -7.77 -16.56
CA GLU A 36 13.20 -7.67 -17.94
C GLU A 36 12.05 -8.64 -18.26
N PRO A 37 11.16 -8.32 -19.22
CA PRO A 37 10.06 -9.21 -19.61
C PRO A 37 10.49 -10.61 -20.04
N LYS A 38 11.71 -10.77 -20.55
CA LYS A 38 12.28 -12.06 -20.97
C LYS A 38 12.57 -12.99 -19.78
N ASP A 39 12.72 -12.43 -18.57
CA ASP A 39 13.05 -13.16 -17.35
C ASP A 39 11.78 -13.63 -16.61
N ILE A 40 10.58 -13.42 -17.17
CA ILE A 40 9.32 -13.87 -16.58
C ILE A 40 9.21 -15.39 -16.73
N ASP A 41 9.36 -16.11 -15.63
CA ASP A 41 9.26 -17.57 -15.52
C ASP A 41 8.09 -18.05 -14.64
N LYS A 42 7.39 -17.11 -13.98
CA LYS A 42 6.28 -17.33 -13.05
C LYS A 42 5.20 -16.26 -13.22
N LEU A 43 4.10 -16.40 -12.48
CA LEU A 43 3.07 -15.37 -12.41
C LEU A 43 3.65 -14.08 -11.81
N VAL A 44 3.58 -13.00 -12.58
CA VAL A 44 4.01 -11.66 -12.19
C VAL A 44 2.84 -10.68 -12.28
N ILE A 45 2.93 -9.60 -11.52
CA ILE A 45 2.13 -8.39 -11.73
C ILE A 45 3.02 -7.29 -12.29
N VAL A 46 2.53 -6.65 -13.34
CA VAL A 46 3.15 -5.51 -13.99
C VAL A 46 2.44 -4.25 -13.52
N LYS A 47 3.21 -3.32 -12.97
CA LYS A 47 2.74 -2.12 -12.30
C LYS A 47 3.24 -0.88 -13.03
N ARG A 48 2.42 0.17 -13.05
CA ARG A 48 2.84 1.51 -13.46
C ARG A 48 3.61 2.19 -12.34
N GLN A 49 4.40 3.21 -12.70
CA GLN A 49 5.01 4.12 -11.74
C GLN A 49 3.94 4.99 -11.05
N GLY A 50 4.21 5.42 -9.82
CA GLY A 50 3.33 6.30 -9.07
C GLY A 50 2.00 5.69 -8.60
N ALA A 51 1.17 6.55 -8.02
CA ALA A 51 -0.13 6.20 -7.43
C ALA A 51 -1.24 6.10 -8.49
N ALA A 52 -1.15 5.13 -9.39
CA ALA A 52 -2.13 4.91 -10.47
C ALA A 52 -3.43 4.23 -10.00
N GLY A 53 -3.56 3.88 -8.71
CA GLY A 53 -4.75 3.23 -8.15
C GLY A 53 -5.06 1.87 -8.80
N GLY A 54 -4.03 1.15 -9.24
CA GLY A 54 -4.14 -0.17 -9.89
C GLY A 54 -4.67 -0.16 -11.34
N LYS A 55 -4.99 1.01 -11.91
CA LYS A 55 -5.40 1.13 -13.31
C LYS A 55 -4.22 0.91 -14.26
N GLY A 56 -4.38 0.01 -15.23
CA GLY A 56 -3.34 -0.36 -16.18
C GLY A 56 -2.30 -1.32 -15.62
N TYR A 57 -2.57 -1.90 -14.44
CA TYR A 57 -1.79 -3.04 -13.94
C TYR A 57 -2.32 -4.30 -14.62
N PHE A 58 -1.46 -5.28 -14.83
CA PHE A 58 -1.86 -6.54 -15.44
C PHE A 58 -0.97 -7.68 -14.98
N LEU A 59 -1.51 -8.90 -15.02
CA LEU A 59 -0.75 -10.11 -14.72
C LEU A 59 -0.11 -10.66 -15.99
N ALA A 60 1.05 -11.29 -15.87
CA ALA A 60 1.68 -12.05 -16.96
C ALA A 60 2.33 -13.33 -16.43
N THR A 61 2.45 -14.36 -17.26
CA THR A 61 3.12 -15.63 -16.89
C THR A 61 4.38 -15.90 -17.71
N ASN A 62 4.62 -15.14 -18.77
CA ASN A 62 5.82 -15.18 -19.61
C ASN A 62 5.94 -13.90 -20.46
N GLN A 63 7.01 -13.79 -21.23
CA GLN A 63 7.29 -12.64 -22.11
C GLN A 63 6.22 -12.39 -23.18
N GLU A 64 5.67 -13.46 -23.78
CA GLU A 64 4.66 -13.33 -24.83
C GLU A 64 3.36 -12.74 -24.28
N ASP A 65 2.89 -13.26 -23.14
CA ASP A 65 1.70 -12.78 -22.45
C ASP A 65 1.87 -11.32 -21.98
N TYR A 66 3.05 -10.99 -21.46
CA TYR A 66 3.42 -9.61 -21.13
C TYR A 66 3.26 -8.67 -22.34
N ASN A 67 3.89 -9.01 -23.47
CA ASN A 67 3.88 -8.18 -24.67
C ASN A 67 2.47 -8.03 -25.24
N LYS A 68 1.69 -9.12 -25.27
CA LYS A 68 0.30 -9.12 -25.72
C LYS A 68 -0.55 -8.15 -24.90
N LYS A 69 -0.53 -8.27 -23.57
CA LYS A 69 -1.34 -7.44 -22.67
C LYS A 69 -0.89 -5.99 -22.67
N ARG A 70 0.42 -5.74 -22.68
CA ARG A 70 1.00 -4.39 -22.82
C ARG A 70 0.52 -3.70 -24.09
N ASN A 71 0.65 -4.36 -25.24
CA ASN A 71 0.24 -3.79 -26.53
C ASN A 71 -1.26 -3.51 -26.57
N GLN A 72 -2.08 -4.41 -26.01
CA GLN A 72 -3.51 -4.19 -25.89
C GLN A 72 -3.84 -2.94 -25.05
N LEU A 73 -3.20 -2.76 -23.90
CA LEU A 73 -3.39 -1.58 -23.05
C LEU A 73 -2.92 -0.28 -23.72
N ILE A 74 -1.87 -0.34 -24.56
CA ILE A 74 -1.42 0.78 -25.39
C ILE A 74 -2.48 1.13 -26.44
N THR A 75 -2.98 0.15 -27.19
CA THR A 75 -4.04 0.37 -28.20
C THR A 75 -5.32 0.94 -27.58
N GLN A 76 -5.61 0.59 -26.32
CA GLN A 76 -6.75 1.11 -25.57
C GLN A 76 -6.49 2.50 -24.94
N GLY A 77 -5.28 3.05 -25.08
CA GLY A 77 -4.90 4.35 -24.51
C GLY A 77 -4.82 4.35 -22.97
N VAL A 78 -4.70 3.18 -22.33
CA VAL A 78 -4.60 3.06 -20.86
C VAL A 78 -3.19 3.37 -20.36
N ILE A 79 -2.18 2.95 -21.13
CA ILE A 79 -0.76 3.22 -20.91
C ILE A 79 -0.13 3.77 -22.19
N SER A 80 0.96 4.54 -22.06
CA SER A 80 1.69 5.04 -23.23
C SER A 80 2.76 4.07 -23.73
N GLU A 81 3.16 4.19 -24.99
CA GLU A 81 4.15 3.30 -25.62
C GLU A 81 5.53 3.37 -24.96
N ASN A 82 5.91 4.53 -24.42
CA ASN A 82 7.19 4.74 -23.74
C ASN A 82 7.08 4.65 -22.21
N GLU A 83 5.94 4.19 -21.70
CA GLU A 83 5.74 4.11 -20.26
C GLU A 83 6.65 3.04 -19.64
N THR A 84 7.42 3.45 -18.63
CA THR A 84 8.24 2.52 -17.84
C THR A 84 7.34 1.76 -16.88
N LEU A 85 7.37 0.43 -16.97
CA LEU A 85 6.62 -0.48 -16.12
C LEU A 85 7.56 -1.22 -15.17
N TYR A 86 7.05 -1.58 -14.00
CA TYR A 86 7.76 -2.34 -12.97
C TYR A 86 7.15 -3.75 -12.91
N ILE A 87 8.00 -4.78 -12.97
CA ILE A 87 7.57 -6.19 -12.99
C ILE A 87 7.98 -6.83 -11.67
N GLN A 88 7.05 -7.54 -11.03
CA GLN A 88 7.25 -8.15 -9.73
C GLN A 88 6.53 -9.50 -9.65
N GLU A 89 7.13 -10.48 -8.98
CA GLU A 89 6.45 -11.75 -8.65
C GLU A 89 5.09 -11.48 -7.98
N TYR A 90 4.05 -12.19 -8.42
CA TYR A 90 2.73 -12.03 -7.85
C TYR A 90 2.65 -12.74 -6.50
N ALA A 91 2.35 -12.00 -5.43
CA ALA A 91 2.08 -12.57 -4.12
C ALA A 91 0.61 -12.94 -3.99
N THR A 92 0.33 -14.23 -3.80
CA THR A 92 -1.03 -14.76 -3.59
C THR A 92 -1.39 -14.76 -2.10
N GLY A 93 -2.60 -14.36 -1.78
CA GLY A 93 -3.10 -14.44 -0.41
C GLY A 93 -4.31 -13.53 -0.18
N VAL A 94 -4.72 -13.44 1.07
CA VAL A 94 -5.79 -12.53 1.52
C VAL A 94 -5.21 -11.12 1.60
N LEU A 95 -5.76 -10.18 0.82
CA LEU A 95 -5.38 -8.77 0.89
C LEU A 95 -5.56 -8.24 2.31
N ALA A 96 -4.56 -7.50 2.79
CA ALA A 96 -4.61 -6.79 4.06
C ALA A 96 -3.80 -5.50 3.95
N TYR A 97 -4.49 -4.38 4.17
CA TYR A 97 -3.92 -3.04 4.14
C TYR A 97 -3.76 -2.57 5.57
N LEU A 98 -2.53 -2.65 6.09
CA LEU A 98 -2.21 -2.37 7.49
C LEU A 98 -2.02 -0.87 7.68
N GLN A 99 -2.88 -0.23 8.46
CA GLN A 99 -2.96 1.22 8.63
C GLN A 99 -2.34 1.62 9.97
N PHE A 100 -1.40 2.56 9.94
CA PHE A 100 -0.64 3.01 11.10
C PHE A 100 -0.70 4.53 11.24
N PHE A 101 -0.39 5.00 12.45
CA PHE A 101 -0.03 6.38 12.71
C PHE A 101 1.23 6.41 13.56
N TYR A 102 2.27 7.12 13.12
CA TYR A 102 3.44 7.37 13.95
C TYR A 102 3.39 8.80 14.50
N SER A 103 3.50 8.96 15.82
CA SER A 103 3.54 10.25 16.50
C SER A 103 4.99 10.67 16.78
N PRO A 104 5.56 11.66 16.07
CA PRO A 104 6.90 12.17 16.40
C PRO A 104 6.94 12.93 17.72
N LEU A 105 5.79 13.41 18.22
CA LEU A 105 5.70 14.08 19.51
C LEU A 105 5.89 13.11 20.69
N LYS A 106 5.38 11.89 20.55
CA LYS A 106 5.46 10.83 21.56
C LYS A 106 6.52 9.77 21.27
N GLU A 107 7.06 9.75 20.05
CA GLU A 107 7.92 8.68 19.52
C GLU A 107 7.24 7.30 19.62
N GLU A 108 5.95 7.26 19.28
CA GLU A 108 5.08 6.09 19.44
C GLU A 108 4.44 5.69 18.11
N LEU A 109 4.44 4.38 17.82
CA LEU A 109 3.70 3.79 16.72
C LEU A 109 2.33 3.31 17.22
N GLU A 110 1.29 3.72 16.51
CA GLU A 110 -0.08 3.32 16.78
C GLU A 110 -0.60 2.48 15.60
N PHE A 111 -1.15 1.30 15.87
CA PHE A 111 -1.86 0.53 14.85
C PHE A 111 -3.32 1.00 14.78
N PHE A 112 -3.67 1.65 13.65
CA PHE A 112 -5.02 2.16 13.44
C PHE A 112 -5.98 1.07 13.02
N GLY A 113 -5.59 0.16 12.15
CA GLY A 113 -6.45 -0.97 11.78
C GLY A 113 -6.11 -1.54 10.42
N ALA A 114 -7.04 -2.28 9.83
CA ALA A 114 -6.83 -2.90 8.54
C ALA A 114 -8.09 -2.90 7.68
N ASP A 115 -7.90 -2.82 6.36
CA ASP A 115 -8.98 -2.94 5.38
C ASP A 115 -8.61 -3.90 4.25
N GLN A 116 -9.60 -4.19 3.42
CA GLN A 116 -9.47 -4.81 2.11
C GLN A 116 -9.95 -3.84 1.05
N ARG A 117 -9.12 -3.58 0.03
CA ARG A 117 -9.53 -2.83 -1.16
C ARG A 117 -10.43 -3.69 -2.04
N HIS A 118 -11.47 -3.05 -2.58
CA HIS A 118 -12.33 -3.58 -3.62
C HIS A 118 -11.93 -3.05 -4.98
N GLU A 119 -11.56 -3.94 -5.89
CA GLU A 119 -10.93 -3.58 -7.17
C GLU A 119 -11.74 -4.05 -8.38
N SER A 120 -11.93 -3.15 -9.35
CA SER A 120 -12.68 -3.42 -10.58
C SER A 120 -11.79 -3.38 -11.82
N ASP A 121 -11.95 -4.32 -12.75
CA ASP A 121 -12.95 -5.39 -12.78
C ASP A 121 -12.47 -6.75 -12.26
N ILE A 122 -11.26 -6.84 -11.71
CA ILE A 122 -10.65 -8.10 -11.27
C ILE A 122 -11.55 -8.89 -10.28
N GLU A 123 -12.17 -8.24 -9.30
CA GLU A 123 -13.10 -8.93 -8.39
C GLU A 123 -14.41 -9.32 -9.08
N GLY A 124 -14.86 -8.51 -10.04
CA GLY A 124 -16.03 -8.82 -10.85
C GLY A 124 -15.86 -10.09 -11.67
N MET A 125 -14.63 -10.41 -12.09
CA MET A 125 -14.34 -11.65 -12.81
C MET A 125 -14.64 -12.90 -12.00
N ALA A 126 -14.45 -12.87 -10.67
CA ALA A 126 -14.73 -14.01 -9.81
C ALA A 126 -16.22 -14.44 -9.84
N ARG A 127 -17.11 -13.58 -10.35
CA ARG A 127 -18.55 -13.86 -10.51
C ARG A 127 -18.91 -14.51 -11.86
N ILE A 128 -17.96 -14.59 -12.78
CA ILE A 128 -18.14 -15.13 -14.14
C ILE A 128 -17.62 -16.58 -14.14
N PRO A 129 -18.36 -17.59 -14.60
CA PRO A 129 -17.83 -18.95 -14.67
C PRO A 129 -16.64 -19.06 -15.63
N SER A 130 -15.74 -20.01 -15.37
CA SER A 130 -14.46 -20.14 -16.08
C SER A 130 -14.62 -20.33 -17.60
N GLU A 131 -15.66 -21.03 -18.05
CA GLU A 131 -15.96 -21.24 -19.46
C GLU A 131 -16.20 -19.93 -20.24
N GLN A 132 -16.79 -18.91 -19.59
CA GLN A 132 -16.98 -17.59 -20.15
C GLN A 132 -15.73 -16.73 -19.97
N GLN A 133 -15.00 -16.88 -18.87
CA GLN A 133 -13.74 -16.15 -18.65
C GLN A 133 -12.69 -16.48 -19.73
N ILE A 134 -12.52 -17.75 -20.09
CA ILE A 134 -11.53 -18.15 -21.10
C ILE A 134 -11.83 -17.57 -22.48
N LYS A 135 -13.09 -17.19 -22.75
CA LYS A 135 -13.53 -16.57 -24.01
C LYS A 135 -13.34 -15.05 -24.03
N THR A 136 -12.97 -14.42 -22.92
CA THR A 136 -12.69 -12.98 -22.89
C THR A 136 -11.22 -12.71 -23.21
N ASN A 137 -10.99 -11.69 -24.05
CA ASN A 137 -9.67 -11.13 -24.30
C ASN A 137 -9.42 -9.85 -23.49
N LYS A 138 -10.28 -9.54 -22.50
CA LYS A 138 -10.12 -8.34 -21.69
C LYS A 138 -8.94 -8.49 -20.73
N VAL A 139 -8.06 -7.49 -20.70
CA VAL A 139 -7.07 -7.35 -19.64
C VAL A 139 -7.78 -6.83 -18.38
N PRO A 140 -7.80 -7.60 -17.28
CA PRO A 140 -8.47 -7.16 -16.05
C PRO A 140 -7.75 -5.96 -15.46
N SER A 141 -8.52 -5.07 -14.83
CA SER A 141 -7.98 -3.91 -14.11
C SER A 141 -8.05 -4.13 -12.60
N PHE A 142 -7.10 -3.54 -11.88
CA PHE A 142 -7.07 -3.50 -10.41
C PHE A 142 -7.52 -2.13 -9.91
N ASN A 143 -8.45 -1.47 -10.63
CA ASN A 143 -8.82 -0.09 -10.34
C ASN A 143 -9.61 -0.04 -9.03
N VAL A 144 -9.07 0.61 -8.01
CA VAL A 144 -9.68 0.67 -6.67
C VAL A 144 -11.02 1.40 -6.72
N ILE A 145 -12.07 0.76 -6.20
CA ILE A 145 -13.45 1.28 -6.15
C ILE A 145 -13.90 1.57 -4.72
N GLY A 146 -13.56 0.70 -3.76
CA GLY A 146 -14.04 0.79 -2.39
C GLY A 146 -13.14 0.05 -1.41
N ASN A 147 -13.58 -0.03 -0.15
CA ASN A 147 -12.86 -0.72 0.91
C ASN A 147 -13.86 -1.40 1.86
N SER A 148 -13.49 -2.54 2.44
CA SER A 148 -14.22 -3.23 3.50
C SER A 148 -13.36 -3.42 4.74
N PRO A 149 -13.97 -3.38 5.95
CA PRO A 149 -13.22 -3.51 7.19
C PRO A 149 -12.80 -4.96 7.41
N ILE A 150 -11.59 -5.15 7.94
CA ILE A 150 -11.15 -6.44 8.46
C ILE A 150 -10.54 -6.28 9.86
N VAL A 151 -10.65 -7.34 10.65
CA VAL A 151 -9.85 -7.52 11.86
C VAL A 151 -8.91 -8.68 11.62
N LEU A 152 -7.67 -8.54 12.08
CA LEU A 152 -6.66 -9.58 11.94
C LEU A 152 -6.82 -10.58 13.08
N ARG A 153 -6.40 -11.81 12.83
CA ARG A 153 -6.15 -12.76 13.92
C ARG A 153 -5.14 -12.13 14.87
N GLU A 154 -5.48 -12.06 16.16
CA GLU A 154 -4.70 -11.33 17.17
C GLU A 154 -3.21 -11.74 17.22
N SER A 155 -2.91 -13.03 17.07
CA SER A 155 -1.54 -13.55 17.06
C SER A 155 -0.66 -13.02 15.91
N LEU A 156 -1.23 -12.29 14.94
CA LEU A 156 -0.49 -11.65 13.85
C LEU A 156 -0.07 -10.22 14.20
N LEU A 157 -0.63 -9.62 15.26
CA LEU A 157 -0.42 -8.21 15.57
C LEU A 157 1.03 -7.90 15.99
N ASP A 158 1.73 -8.85 16.63
CA ASP A 158 3.14 -8.69 16.98
C ASP A 158 4.02 -8.46 15.73
N GLU A 159 3.80 -9.24 14.68
CA GLU A 159 4.47 -9.07 13.39
C GLU A 159 4.07 -7.74 12.71
N VAL A 160 2.80 -7.34 12.82
CA VAL A 160 2.30 -6.05 12.29
C VAL A 160 3.01 -4.87 12.95
N TYR A 161 3.14 -4.85 14.27
CA TYR A 161 3.88 -3.81 14.99
C TYR A 161 5.36 -3.83 14.60
N THR A 162 5.99 -5.00 14.58
CA THR A 162 7.39 -5.16 14.15
C THR A 162 7.62 -4.59 12.75
N MET A 163 6.72 -4.83 11.80
CA MET A 163 6.82 -4.25 10.45
C MET A 163 6.69 -2.73 10.46
N GLY A 164 5.74 -2.18 11.22
CA GLY A 164 5.56 -0.74 11.34
C GLY A 164 6.75 -0.04 11.98
N GLU A 165 7.32 -0.60 13.05
CA GLU A 165 8.50 -0.06 13.74
C GLU A 165 9.73 -0.07 12.82
N ASN A 166 9.99 -1.20 12.16
CA ASN A 166 11.09 -1.29 11.20
C ASN A 166 10.94 -0.27 10.05
N PHE A 167 9.71 -0.01 9.61
CA PHE A 167 9.43 0.99 8.58
C PHE A 167 9.73 2.40 9.05
N VAL A 168 9.26 2.78 10.24
CA VAL A 168 9.55 4.09 10.86
C VAL A 168 11.06 4.29 11.02
N ASP A 169 11.74 3.27 11.54
CA ASP A 169 13.19 3.28 11.76
C ASP A 169 13.98 3.42 10.46
N ALA A 170 13.60 2.68 9.42
CA ALA A 170 14.22 2.79 8.11
C ALA A 170 13.99 4.18 7.49
N ALA A 171 12.77 4.70 7.56
CA ALA A 171 12.45 6.04 7.09
C ALA A 171 13.29 7.09 7.83
N LYS A 172 13.46 6.98 9.15
CA LYS A 172 14.30 7.88 9.95
C LYS A 172 15.75 7.88 9.49
N ARG A 173 16.29 6.71 9.11
CA ARG A 173 17.67 6.57 8.61
C ARG A 173 17.87 7.15 7.20
N ILE A 174 16.95 6.90 6.28
CA ILE A 174 17.20 7.14 4.84
C ILE A 174 16.38 8.28 4.23
N VAL A 175 15.35 8.77 4.94
CA VAL A 175 14.47 9.87 4.50
C VAL A 175 14.16 10.81 5.67
N SER A 176 15.15 11.62 6.08
CA SER A 176 14.99 12.60 7.17
C SER A 176 13.77 13.53 6.95
N PRO A 177 12.98 13.85 8.02
CA PRO A 177 13.17 13.47 9.43
C PRO A 177 12.68 12.05 9.78
N GLY A 178 12.14 11.30 8.82
CA GLY A 178 11.55 9.99 9.01
C GLY A 178 10.07 9.95 8.65
N MET A 179 9.35 8.95 9.16
CA MET A 179 7.91 8.89 9.05
C MET A 179 7.25 9.83 10.05
N ASN A 180 6.12 10.43 9.68
CA ASN A 180 5.31 11.28 10.56
C ASN A 180 3.84 11.18 10.16
N GLY A 181 3.00 10.81 11.10
CA GLY A 181 1.57 10.67 10.92
C GLY A 181 1.20 9.36 10.22
N PRO A 182 0.14 9.36 9.39
CA PRO A 182 -0.44 8.13 8.87
C PRO A 182 0.43 7.50 7.78
N PHE A 183 0.52 6.18 7.79
CA PHE A 183 1.03 5.40 6.67
C PHE A 183 0.33 4.05 6.59
N CYS A 184 0.53 3.35 5.47
CA CYS A 184 -0.03 2.03 5.24
C CYS A 184 1.01 1.10 4.64
N ILE A 185 1.09 -0.12 5.17
CA ILE A 185 1.83 -1.23 4.56
C ILE A 185 0.79 -2.13 3.86
N GLU A 186 0.94 -2.29 2.55
CA GLU A 186 -0.03 -2.95 1.67
C GLU A 186 0.52 -4.33 1.27
N GLY A 187 -0.25 -5.38 1.53
CA GLY A 187 0.23 -6.74 1.30
C GLY A 187 -0.86 -7.80 1.29
N VAL A 188 -0.41 -9.04 1.33
CA VAL A 188 -1.25 -10.23 1.44
C VAL A 188 -0.76 -11.14 2.56
N TYR A 189 -1.69 -11.84 3.21
CA TYR A 189 -1.39 -13.01 4.04
C TYR A 189 -1.59 -14.30 3.25
N ASP A 190 -0.57 -15.15 3.20
CA ASP A 190 -0.66 -16.48 2.58
C ASP A 190 -1.36 -17.52 3.47
N GLU A 191 -1.46 -18.76 3.01
CA GLU A 191 -2.06 -19.87 3.75
C GLU A 191 -1.33 -20.24 5.05
N ASN A 192 -0.07 -19.79 5.21
CA ASN A 192 0.76 -20.00 6.40
C ASN A 192 0.73 -18.78 7.35
N ALA A 193 -0.16 -17.82 7.08
CA ALA A 193 -0.27 -16.55 7.77
C ALA A 193 1.03 -15.73 7.74
N LYS A 194 1.79 -15.81 6.64
CA LYS A 194 2.94 -14.95 6.37
C LYS A 194 2.54 -13.74 5.55
N PHE A 195 2.91 -12.56 6.03
CA PHE A 195 2.64 -11.32 5.33
C PHE A 195 3.69 -11.06 4.25
N THR A 196 3.24 -10.77 3.03
CA THR A 196 4.09 -10.28 1.95
C THR A 196 3.64 -8.88 1.54
N SER A 197 4.50 -7.90 1.79
CA SER A 197 4.28 -6.50 1.44
C SER A 197 4.61 -6.25 -0.03
N PHE A 198 3.64 -5.77 -0.80
CA PHE A 198 3.86 -5.41 -2.19
C PHE A 198 4.06 -3.90 -2.37
N GLU A 199 3.52 -3.07 -1.46
CA GLU A 199 3.63 -1.62 -1.50
C GLU A 199 3.55 -0.98 -0.09
N PHE A 200 3.88 0.30 -0.01
CA PHE A 200 3.46 1.18 1.09
C PHE A 200 2.90 2.49 0.54
N SER A 201 2.12 3.16 1.39
CA SER A 201 1.67 4.55 1.21
C SER A 201 2.12 5.36 2.43
N ALA A 202 2.92 6.42 2.25
CA ALA A 202 3.50 7.18 3.37
C ALA A 202 2.63 8.40 3.75
N ARG A 203 1.32 8.15 3.75
CA ARG A 203 0.24 9.12 3.98
C ARG A 203 -1.05 8.35 4.27
N ILE A 204 -2.11 9.10 4.57
CA ILE A 204 -3.45 8.53 4.75
C ILE A 204 -3.95 7.82 3.48
N VAL A 205 -4.62 6.68 3.67
CA VAL A 205 -5.19 5.84 2.59
C VAL A 205 -6.71 5.80 2.67
N ALA A 206 -7.38 5.51 1.56
CA ALA A 206 -8.84 5.48 1.47
C ALA A 206 -9.49 4.46 2.43
N GLY A 207 -8.78 3.39 2.77
CA GLY A 207 -9.23 2.39 3.74
C GLY A 207 -9.55 2.96 5.12
N THR A 208 -8.97 4.11 5.51
CA THR A 208 -9.31 4.75 6.80
C THR A 208 -10.72 5.34 6.82
N ASN A 209 -11.35 5.56 5.65
CA ASN A 209 -12.68 6.18 5.53
C ASN A 209 -13.81 5.30 6.08
N ILE A 210 -13.60 3.98 6.22
CA ILE A 210 -14.60 3.08 6.81
C ILE A 210 -14.65 3.18 8.34
N TYR A 211 -13.67 3.86 8.94
CA TYR A 211 -13.48 4.01 10.39
C TYR A 211 -13.62 5.47 10.85
N MET A 212 -14.65 6.18 10.35
CA MET A 212 -14.87 7.58 10.72
C MET A 212 -15.19 7.78 12.22
N ASP A 213 -15.80 6.78 12.85
CA ASP A 213 -16.09 6.78 14.29
C ASP A 213 -15.08 5.96 15.10
N GLY A 214 -13.95 5.60 14.49
CA GLY A 214 -12.92 4.75 15.09
C GLY A 214 -12.91 3.33 14.53
N SER A 215 -11.76 2.69 14.67
CA SER A 215 -11.58 1.28 14.35
C SER A 215 -11.70 0.41 15.61
N PRO A 216 -11.85 -0.92 15.46
CA PRO A 216 -11.77 -1.85 16.59
C PRO A 216 -10.49 -1.68 17.43
N TYR A 217 -9.37 -1.27 16.82
CA TYR A 217 -8.08 -1.10 17.49
C TYR A 217 -7.97 0.24 18.21
N TYR A 218 -8.35 1.34 17.56
CA TYR A 218 -8.31 2.66 18.19
C TYR A 218 -9.33 2.81 19.32
N SER A 219 -10.40 2.03 19.30
CA SER A 219 -11.34 1.93 20.42
C SER A 219 -10.69 1.40 21.72
N LEU A 220 -9.54 0.71 21.61
CA LEU A 220 -8.75 0.26 22.77
C LEU A 220 -7.78 1.32 23.28
N LEU A 221 -7.39 2.27 22.43
CA LEU A 221 -6.41 3.32 22.75
C LEU A 221 -7.07 4.63 23.19
N PHE A 222 -8.30 4.87 22.72
CA PHE A 222 -9.01 6.13 22.93
C PHE A 222 -10.42 5.86 23.47
N ASN A 223 -10.76 6.55 24.57
CA ASN A 223 -12.12 6.52 25.15
C ASN A 223 -13.11 7.42 24.39
N GLU A 224 -12.90 7.62 23.09
CA GLU A 224 -13.77 8.42 22.23
C GLU A 224 -13.63 7.98 20.77
N PRO A 225 -14.64 8.24 19.91
CA PRO A 225 -14.55 8.01 18.47
C PRO A 225 -13.34 8.72 17.87
N MET A 226 -12.50 7.98 17.15
CA MET A 226 -11.23 8.48 16.62
C MET A 226 -10.97 7.98 15.19
N SER A 227 -11.32 8.79 14.19
CA SER A 227 -10.83 8.57 12.82
C SER A 227 -9.36 8.92 12.66
N MET A 228 -8.75 8.44 11.58
CA MET A 228 -7.40 8.85 11.19
C MET A 228 -7.31 10.38 10.98
N GLY A 229 -8.35 10.99 10.39
CA GLY A 229 -8.42 12.44 10.22
C GLY A 229 -8.44 13.19 11.56
N LYS A 230 -9.24 12.72 12.54
CA LYS A 230 -9.28 13.29 13.89
C LYS A 230 -7.94 13.10 14.62
N ARG A 231 -7.27 11.97 14.41
CA ARG A 231 -5.94 11.69 14.99
C ARG A 231 -4.86 12.64 14.44
N ILE A 232 -4.86 12.92 13.14
CA ILE A 232 -3.97 13.93 12.52
C ILE A 232 -4.25 15.31 13.13
N ALA A 233 -5.52 15.72 13.20
CA ALA A 233 -5.88 17.02 13.77
C ALA A 233 -5.46 17.15 15.25
N ARG A 234 -5.56 16.06 16.03
CA ARG A 234 -5.08 16.01 17.41
C ARG A 234 -3.57 16.21 17.50
N GLU A 235 -2.79 15.54 16.66
CA GLU A 235 -1.34 15.70 16.62
C GLU A 235 -0.95 17.16 16.34
N ILE A 236 -1.61 17.79 15.37
CA ILE A 236 -1.40 19.20 15.02
C ILE A 236 -1.75 20.11 16.18
N LYS A 237 -2.90 19.88 16.83
CA LYS A 237 -3.32 20.66 18.00
C LYS A 237 -2.30 20.57 19.14
N THR A 238 -1.87 19.35 19.48
CA THR A 238 -0.87 19.12 20.54
C THR A 238 0.48 19.73 20.19
N ALA A 239 0.95 19.61 18.94
CA ALA A 239 2.18 20.27 18.50
C ALA A 239 2.09 21.80 18.61
N ASN A 240 0.95 22.39 18.26
CA ASN A 240 0.75 23.83 18.39
C ASN A 240 0.73 24.28 19.86
N GLU A 241 0.02 23.56 20.73
CA GLU A 241 -0.05 23.84 22.17
C GLU A 241 1.31 23.69 22.88
N THR A 242 2.18 22.83 22.36
CA THR A 242 3.52 22.56 22.92
C THR A 242 4.66 23.25 22.17
N ASN A 243 4.37 24.09 21.16
CA ASN A 243 5.35 24.76 20.30
C ASN A 243 6.32 23.80 19.58
N GLN A 244 5.83 22.67 19.09
CA GLN A 244 6.59 21.61 18.39
C GLN A 244 6.09 21.34 16.95
N LEU A 245 5.54 22.36 16.27
CA LEU A 245 5.06 22.23 14.89
C LEU A 245 6.15 21.85 13.89
N ASP A 246 7.40 22.23 14.19
CA ASP A 246 8.60 21.89 13.43
C ASP A 246 8.89 20.38 13.40
N LYS A 247 8.48 19.64 14.43
CA LYS A 247 8.62 18.17 14.47
C LYS A 247 7.67 17.44 13.55
N ILE A 248 6.53 18.06 13.23
CA ILE A 248 5.44 17.41 12.50
C ILE A 248 5.15 18.02 11.13
N THR A 249 5.93 19.01 10.70
CA THR A 249 5.76 19.65 9.40
C THR A 249 7.06 19.73 8.62
N THR A 250 6.96 19.70 7.29
CA THR A 250 8.06 19.95 6.35
C THR A 250 7.67 20.90 5.24
#